data_AF-A0A1A9BI10-F1
#
_entry.id   AF-A0A1A9BI10-F1
#
_cell.length_a   1.000
_cell.length_b   1.000
_cell.length_c   1.000
_cell.angle_alpha   90.00
_cell.angle_beta   90.00
_cell.angle_gamma   90.00
#
_symmetry.space_group_name_H-M   'P 1'
#
loop_
_entity.id
_entity.type
_entity.pdbx_description
1 polymer ?
#
loop_
_entity_poly.entity_id
_entity_poly.type
_entity_poly.pdbx_seq_one_letter_code
_entity_poly.pdbx_strand_id
1 'polypeptide(L)'
;MRHGDEWDLPARAARELKAAGWSPRRRVDVTAWVSALAPEGFSAHDAARAFLTEFGGLTVRVSGPGRDYARVGVRLDPTLCLGQKAWFDSFDAATAGQLYPVGEEYDGHGSLAIDVAGNVHLLFNDQVKRLGTGGVGLARLLEGEDAPEEW
;
A
#
# COMPACT_ATOMS: atom_id res chain seq x y z
N MET A 1 7.77 7.93 -16.37
CA MET A 1 6.39 8.12 -15.88
C MET A 1 5.56 7.00 -16.49
N ARG A 2 5.23 5.96 -15.71
CA ARG A 2 4.48 4.80 -16.21
C ARG A 2 3.00 5.16 -16.27
N HIS A 3 2.36 4.91 -17.42
CA HIS A 3 0.96 5.17 -17.68
C HIS A 3 0.11 4.05 -17.06
N GLY A 4 -1.01 4.38 -16.41
CA GLY A 4 -1.71 3.44 -15.51
C GLY A 4 -2.39 2.24 -16.17
N ASP A 5 -2.19 1.99 -17.47
CA ASP A 5 -2.56 0.73 -18.14
C ASP A 5 -1.50 -0.40 -17.90
N GLU A 6 -0.38 -0.11 -17.20
CA GLU A 6 0.85 -0.93 -17.20
C GLU A 6 0.99 -2.00 -16.09
N TRP A 7 0.14 -2.03 -15.06
CA TRP A 7 0.26 -3.10 -14.07
C TRP A 7 -0.24 -4.40 -14.69
N ASP A 8 0.64 -5.39 -14.85
CA ASP A 8 0.28 -6.76 -15.22
C ASP A 8 -0.40 -7.45 -14.03
N LEU A 9 -1.61 -6.98 -13.70
CA LEU A 9 -2.38 -7.42 -12.54
C LEU A 9 -3.08 -8.74 -12.85
N PRO A 10 -3.07 -9.72 -11.92
CA PRO A 10 -3.95 -10.87 -12.00
C PRO A 10 -5.42 -10.45 -12.21
N ALA A 11 -6.13 -11.17 -13.08
CA ALA A 11 -7.48 -10.79 -13.50
C ALA A 11 -8.48 -10.64 -12.34
N ARG A 12 -8.30 -11.42 -11.26
CA ARG A 12 -9.12 -11.34 -10.04
C ARG A 12 -8.83 -10.04 -9.29
N ALA A 13 -7.58 -9.76 -8.90
CA ALA A 13 -7.18 -8.49 -8.28
C ALA A 13 -7.60 -7.27 -9.09
N ALA A 14 -7.40 -7.28 -10.42
CA ALA A 14 -7.81 -6.21 -11.30
C ALA A 14 -9.34 -5.96 -11.26
N ARG A 15 -10.14 -7.03 -11.18
CA ARG A 15 -11.60 -6.93 -11.04
C ARG A 15 -11.99 -6.32 -9.69
N GLU A 16 -11.37 -6.75 -8.59
CA GLU A 16 -11.69 -6.21 -7.25
C GLU A 16 -11.30 -4.73 -7.13
N LEU A 17 -10.15 -4.33 -7.68
CA LEU A 17 -9.74 -2.93 -7.73
C LEU A 17 -10.72 -2.08 -8.55
N LYS A 18 -11.12 -2.56 -9.74
CA LYS A 18 -12.12 -1.87 -10.58
C LYS A 18 -13.47 -1.75 -9.87
N ALA A 19 -13.91 -2.80 -9.17
CA ALA A 19 -15.14 -2.77 -8.37
C ALA A 19 -15.05 -1.75 -7.22
N ALA A 20 -13.87 -1.50 -6.67
CA ALA A 20 -13.62 -0.45 -5.69
C ALA A 20 -13.48 0.96 -6.29
N GLY A 21 -13.60 1.12 -7.61
CA GLY A 21 -13.52 2.41 -8.31
C GLY A 21 -12.14 2.75 -8.88
N TRP A 22 -11.19 1.81 -8.90
CA TRP A 22 -9.91 2.03 -9.57
C TRP A 22 -10.07 2.01 -11.09
N SER A 23 -9.30 2.87 -11.76
CA SER A 23 -9.03 2.75 -13.19
C SER A 23 -7.61 3.22 -13.49
N PRO A 24 -6.99 2.74 -14.58
CA PRO A 24 -5.69 3.20 -15.08
C PRO A 24 -5.47 4.73 -15.10
N ARG A 25 -6.53 5.47 -15.39
CA ARG A 25 -6.49 6.93 -15.55
C ARG A 25 -6.91 7.69 -14.29
N ARG A 26 -7.24 6.99 -13.21
CA ARG A 26 -7.62 7.59 -11.93
C ARG A 26 -6.47 8.42 -11.40
N ARG A 27 -6.75 9.67 -11.05
CA ARG A 27 -5.82 10.59 -10.39
C ARG A 27 -6.59 11.32 -9.30
N VAL A 28 -6.19 11.16 -8.05
CA VAL A 28 -6.78 11.87 -6.90
C VAL A 28 -5.79 12.87 -6.31
N ASP A 29 -6.32 13.93 -5.70
CA ASP A 29 -5.51 14.89 -4.96
C ASP A 29 -5.02 14.26 -3.65
N VAL A 30 -3.70 14.30 -3.45
CA VAL A 30 -3.02 13.74 -2.28
C VAL A 30 -2.73 14.79 -1.20
N THR A 31 -3.00 16.07 -1.49
CA THR A 31 -2.57 17.21 -0.67
C THR A 31 -3.04 17.09 0.77
N ALA A 32 -4.32 16.74 0.98
CA ALA A 32 -4.89 16.62 2.33
C ALA A 32 -4.17 15.56 3.18
N TRP A 33 -3.86 14.40 2.59
CA TRP A 33 -3.12 13.34 3.28
C TRP A 33 -1.70 13.79 3.62
N VAL A 34 -0.98 14.35 2.64
CA VAL A 34 0.39 14.84 2.86
C VAL A 34 0.44 15.88 3.97
N SER A 35 -0.49 16.83 3.97
CA SER A 35 -0.57 17.87 5.00
C SER A 35 -0.92 17.32 6.38
N ALA A 36 -1.73 16.26 6.48
CA ALA A 36 -2.08 15.65 7.76
C ALA A 36 -0.91 14.88 8.38
N LEU A 37 -0.08 14.23 7.56
CA LEU A 37 1.01 13.37 8.01
C LEU A 37 2.34 14.09 8.24
N ALA A 38 2.56 15.23 7.56
CA ALA A 38 3.79 16.00 7.70
C ALA A 38 4.10 16.46 9.15
N PRO A 39 3.13 16.91 9.97
CA PRO A 39 3.36 17.27 11.37
C PRO A 39 3.84 16.11 12.26
N GLU A 40 3.53 14.86 11.90
CA GLU A 40 4.05 13.69 12.60
C GLU A 40 5.49 13.35 12.19
N GLY A 41 6.04 14.00 11.16
CA GLY A 41 7.39 13.76 10.66
C GLY A 41 7.46 12.79 9.48
N PHE A 42 6.34 12.38 8.90
CA PHE A 42 6.33 11.65 7.64
C PHE A 42 6.63 12.59 6.46
N SER A 43 7.56 12.21 5.60
CA SER A 43 7.89 12.96 4.38
C SER A 43 7.43 12.21 3.14
N ALA A 44 6.44 12.76 2.43
CA ALA A 44 5.90 12.13 1.23
C ALA A 44 6.85 12.28 0.03
N HIS A 45 7.47 11.16 -0.36
CA HIS A 45 8.31 11.05 -1.56
C HIS A 45 7.49 10.80 -2.84
N ASP A 46 8.15 10.87 -3.99
CA ASP A 46 7.50 10.78 -5.31
C ASP A 46 6.77 9.46 -5.52
N ALA A 47 7.33 8.35 -5.04
CA ALA A 47 6.70 7.04 -5.15
C ALA A 47 5.41 6.95 -4.33
N ALA A 48 5.42 7.48 -3.10
CA ALA A 48 4.21 7.58 -2.27
C ALA A 48 3.13 8.45 -2.92
N ARG A 49 3.52 9.62 -3.44
CA ARG A 49 2.59 10.53 -4.14
C ARG A 49 2.00 9.88 -5.38
N ALA A 50 2.82 9.22 -6.19
CA ALA A 50 2.36 8.52 -7.39
C ALA A 50 1.39 7.38 -7.04
N PHE A 51 1.73 6.56 -6.05
CA PHE A 51 0.86 5.47 -5.57
C PHE A 51 -0.48 6.00 -5.06
N LEU A 52 -0.47 7.01 -4.19
CA LEU A 52 -1.69 7.58 -3.62
C LEU A 52 -2.53 8.34 -4.65
N THR A 53 -1.89 8.98 -5.63
CA THR A 53 -2.61 9.62 -6.74
C THR A 53 -3.41 8.57 -7.52
N GLU A 54 -2.89 7.37 -7.71
CA GLU A 54 -3.56 6.32 -8.46
C GLU A 54 -4.55 5.52 -7.60
N PHE A 55 -4.14 5.07 -6.42
CA PHE A 55 -4.85 4.10 -5.58
C PHE A 55 -5.41 4.66 -4.28
N GLY A 56 -4.95 5.84 -3.83
CA GLY A 56 -5.38 6.41 -2.55
C GLY A 56 -6.89 6.63 -2.50
N GLY A 57 -7.50 6.42 -1.35
CA GLY A 57 -8.94 6.51 -1.09
C GLY A 57 -9.75 5.28 -1.51
N LEU A 58 -9.13 4.26 -2.11
CA LEU A 58 -9.82 3.01 -2.41
C LEU A 58 -10.03 2.17 -1.14
N THR A 59 -11.18 1.50 -1.08
CA THR A 59 -11.46 0.45 -0.09
C THR A 59 -11.81 -0.82 -0.83
N VAL A 60 -10.95 -1.83 -0.74
CA VAL A 60 -11.13 -3.12 -1.43
C VAL A 60 -11.45 -4.17 -0.38
N ARG A 61 -12.64 -4.76 -0.48
CA ARG A 61 -13.10 -5.80 0.44
C ARG A 61 -12.98 -7.16 -0.24
N VAL A 62 -12.07 -7.99 0.25
CA VAL A 62 -11.91 -9.38 -0.18
C VAL A 62 -11.80 -10.29 1.03
N SER A 63 -12.17 -11.56 0.87
CA SER A 63 -12.08 -12.58 1.91
C SER A 63 -12.01 -13.98 1.29
N GLY A 64 -11.74 -15.01 2.10
CA GLY A 64 -11.68 -16.40 1.63
C GLY A 64 -10.33 -16.80 1.03
N PRO A 65 -10.24 -17.97 0.38
CA PRO A 65 -8.96 -18.56 -0.01
C PRO A 65 -8.22 -17.70 -1.05
N GLY A 66 -6.94 -17.44 -0.75
CA GLY A 66 -5.95 -16.92 -1.68
C GLY A 66 -5.04 -18.03 -2.21
N ARG A 67 -3.89 -17.65 -2.78
CA ARG A 67 -2.93 -18.58 -3.38
C ARG A 67 -2.10 -19.33 -2.33
N ASP A 68 -1.54 -18.58 -1.39
CA ASP A 68 -0.64 -19.07 -0.34
C ASP A 68 -1.28 -18.89 1.05
N TYR A 69 -2.03 -17.80 1.25
CA TYR A 69 -2.78 -17.51 2.47
C TYR A 69 -4.16 -16.90 2.16
N ALA A 70 -4.94 -16.58 3.19
CA ALA A 70 -6.25 -15.95 2.99
C ALA A 70 -6.10 -14.59 2.30
N ARG A 71 -7.05 -14.24 1.42
CA ARG A 71 -7.04 -12.92 0.79
C ARG A 71 -7.21 -11.81 1.83
N VAL A 72 -6.48 -10.72 1.64
CA VAL A 72 -6.46 -9.58 2.56
C VAL A 72 -7.06 -8.36 1.87
N GLY A 73 -8.16 -7.83 2.42
CA GLY A 73 -8.72 -6.55 2.00
C GLY A 73 -7.87 -5.37 2.44
N VAL A 74 -8.09 -4.20 1.86
CA VAL A 74 -7.31 -2.99 2.18
C VAL A 74 -8.16 -1.72 2.24
N ARG A 75 -7.71 -0.74 3.02
CA ARG A 75 -8.18 0.65 3.02
C ARG A 75 -6.99 1.55 2.74
N LEU A 76 -6.93 2.15 1.55
CA LEU A 76 -5.80 2.98 1.11
C LEU A 76 -5.97 4.44 1.55
N ASP A 77 -6.06 4.65 2.86
CA ASP A 77 -6.13 5.97 3.48
C ASP A 77 -4.96 6.16 4.44
N PRO A 78 -3.94 6.96 4.07
CA PRO A 78 -2.76 7.22 4.89
C PRO A 78 -3.06 7.73 6.30
N THR A 79 -4.20 8.40 6.52
CA THR A 79 -4.52 8.98 7.83
C THR A 79 -4.92 7.93 8.87
N LEU A 80 -5.18 6.70 8.44
CA LEU A 80 -5.37 5.56 9.34
C LEU A 80 -4.08 5.22 10.11
N CYS A 81 -2.93 5.70 9.62
CA CYS A 81 -1.63 5.55 10.28
C CYS A 81 -1.21 6.75 11.15
N LEU A 82 -2.09 7.72 11.41
CA LEU A 82 -1.79 8.80 12.36
C LEU A 82 -1.50 8.23 13.76
N GLY A 83 -0.52 8.82 14.45
CA GLY A 83 0.00 8.35 15.74
C GLY A 83 1.02 7.22 15.64
N GLN A 84 1.33 6.71 14.44
CA GLN A 84 2.19 5.54 14.26
C GLN A 84 3.64 5.85 13.91
N LYS A 85 4.04 7.13 13.78
CA LYS A 85 5.40 7.50 13.34
C LYS A 85 6.51 6.81 14.14
N ALA A 86 6.42 6.84 15.46
CA ALA A 86 7.45 6.24 16.31
C ALA A 86 7.58 4.72 16.10
N TRP A 87 6.47 4.04 15.77
CA TRP A 87 6.50 2.63 15.41
C TRP A 87 7.09 2.40 14.02
N PHE A 88 6.72 3.22 13.03
CA PHE A 88 7.36 3.19 11.70
C PHE A 88 8.88 3.40 11.77
N ASP A 89 9.35 4.29 12.65
CA ASP A 89 10.78 4.55 12.86
C ASP A 89 11.48 3.47 13.70
N SER A 90 10.73 2.60 14.36
CA SER A 90 11.28 1.52 15.20
C SER A 90 11.77 0.32 14.39
N PHE A 91 11.32 0.21 13.13
CA PHE A 91 11.81 -0.81 12.20
C PHE A 91 13.26 -0.53 11.79
N ASP A 92 13.93 -1.56 11.24
CA ASP A 92 15.37 -1.56 11.03
C ASP A 92 15.93 -0.30 10.34
N ALA A 93 17.22 -0.03 10.53
CA ALA A 93 17.86 1.16 9.97
C ALA A 93 17.80 1.23 8.43
N ALA A 94 17.59 0.09 7.75
CA ALA A 94 17.51 0.04 6.29
C ALA A 94 16.14 0.54 5.78
N THR A 95 15.09 0.43 6.59
CA THR A 95 13.72 0.88 6.28
C THR A 95 13.31 2.15 7.05
N ALA A 96 14.01 2.47 8.15
CA ALA A 96 13.77 3.66 8.97
C ALA A 96 13.83 4.94 8.12
N GLY A 97 12.78 5.75 8.19
CA GLY A 97 12.65 7.02 7.45
C GLY A 97 12.39 6.90 5.94
N GLN A 98 12.35 5.69 5.38
CA GLN A 98 12.04 5.46 3.95
C GLN A 98 10.56 5.13 3.71
N LEU A 99 9.89 4.59 4.74
CA LEU A 99 8.50 4.15 4.67
C LEU A 99 7.54 5.33 4.84
N TYR A 100 6.63 5.47 3.87
CA TYR A 100 5.50 6.39 3.95
C TYR A 100 4.19 5.60 4.04
N PRO A 101 3.27 5.91 4.97
CA PRO A 101 2.02 5.17 5.10
C PRO A 101 1.11 5.39 3.89
N VAL A 102 0.47 4.32 3.44
CA VAL A 102 -0.49 4.36 2.33
C VAL A 102 -1.87 3.84 2.71
N GLY A 103 -2.03 3.31 3.93
CA GLY A 103 -3.28 2.76 4.44
C GLY A 103 -3.07 1.59 5.37
N GLU A 104 -4.04 0.69 5.42
CA GLU A 104 -4.03 -0.51 6.27
C GLU A 104 -4.71 -1.68 5.57
N GLU A 105 -4.52 -2.87 6.12
CA GLU A 105 -5.42 -4.00 5.88
C GLU A 105 -6.84 -3.66 6.34
N TYR A 106 -7.86 -4.19 5.65
CA TYR A 106 -9.26 -3.76 5.84
C TYR A 106 -9.78 -3.92 7.27
N ASP A 107 -9.30 -4.94 7.99
CA ASP A 107 -9.68 -5.22 9.38
C ASP A 107 -8.75 -4.56 10.40
N GLY A 108 -7.83 -3.69 9.95
CA GLY A 108 -6.95 -2.88 10.81
C GLY A 108 -5.82 -3.66 11.48
N HIS A 109 -5.56 -4.90 11.04
CA HIS A 109 -4.54 -5.74 11.66
C HIS A 109 -3.13 -5.28 11.34
N GLY A 110 -2.85 -4.84 10.11
CA GLY A 110 -1.54 -4.35 9.69
C GLY A 110 -1.61 -3.04 8.93
N SER A 111 -0.54 -2.26 8.99
CA SER A 111 -0.39 -1.01 8.25
C SER A 111 0.31 -1.25 6.92
N LEU A 112 -0.08 -0.51 5.89
CA LEU A 112 0.55 -0.53 4.58
C LEU A 112 1.44 0.68 4.42
N ALA A 113 2.66 0.45 3.94
CA ALA A 113 3.63 1.49 3.68
C ALA A 113 4.23 1.34 2.28
N ILE A 114 4.85 2.40 1.78
CA ILE A 114 5.61 2.39 0.53
C ILE A 114 6.98 3.02 0.73
N ASP A 115 8.02 2.36 0.22
CA ASP A 115 9.38 2.87 0.23
C ASP A 115 9.68 3.81 -0.96
N VAL A 116 10.84 4.46 -0.92
CA VAL A 116 11.29 5.39 -1.97
C VAL A 116 11.48 4.74 -3.34
N ALA A 117 11.67 3.41 -3.39
CA ALA A 117 11.77 2.63 -4.63
C ALA A 117 10.38 2.22 -5.18
N GLY A 118 9.31 2.54 -4.45
CA GLY A 118 7.93 2.24 -4.83
C GLY A 118 7.47 0.83 -4.47
N ASN A 119 8.17 0.13 -3.58
CA ASN A 119 7.69 -1.15 -3.06
C ASN A 119 6.71 -0.93 -1.92
N VAL A 120 5.58 -1.61 -2.01
CA VAL A 120 4.58 -1.70 -0.96
C VAL A 120 5.02 -2.73 0.07
N HIS A 121 4.83 -2.40 1.34
CA HIS A 121 5.16 -3.22 2.49
C HIS A 121 3.93 -3.38 3.40
N LEU A 122 3.82 -4.54 4.02
CA LEU A 122 2.91 -4.79 5.13
C LEU A 122 3.71 -4.75 6.44
N LEU A 123 3.28 -3.89 7.36
CA LEU A 123 3.83 -3.75 8.70
C LEU A 123 2.86 -4.38 9.69
N PHE A 124 3.33 -5.37 10.44
CA PHE A 124 2.53 -6.08 11.43
C PHE A 124 3.40 -6.51 12.60
N ASN A 125 3.01 -6.14 13.82
CA ASN A 125 3.84 -6.30 15.02
C ASN A 125 5.24 -5.68 14.84
N ASP A 126 6.29 -6.51 14.87
CA ASP A 126 7.69 -6.15 14.68
C ASP A 126 8.23 -6.55 13.28
N GLN A 127 7.33 -6.96 12.37
CA GLN A 127 7.68 -7.43 11.03
C GLN A 127 7.40 -6.39 9.95
N VAL A 128 8.31 -6.32 8.97
CA VAL A 128 8.14 -5.59 7.71
C VAL A 128 8.23 -6.58 6.56
N LYS A 129 7.12 -6.80 5.86
CA LYS A 129 7.06 -7.72 4.72
C LYS A 129 6.94 -6.94 3.42
N ARG A 130 7.94 -7.06 2.54
CA ARG A 130 7.91 -6.51 1.18
C ARG A 130 6.89 -7.28 0.34
N LEU A 131 5.92 -6.59 -0.27
CA LEU A 131 4.83 -7.20 -1.02
C LEU A 131 5.07 -7.14 -2.52
N GLY A 132 5.40 -5.98 -3.06
CA GLY A 132 5.69 -5.80 -4.48
C GLY A 132 5.80 -4.34 -4.85
N THR A 133 6.23 -4.03 -6.06
CA THR A 133 6.21 -2.65 -6.56
C THR A 133 4.77 -2.22 -6.87
N GLY A 134 4.36 -1.07 -6.33
CA GLY A 134 3.07 -0.42 -6.59
C GLY A 134 1.86 -1.36 -6.67
N GLY A 135 1.19 -1.36 -7.83
CA GLY A 135 -0.03 -2.16 -8.04
C GLY A 135 0.17 -3.67 -7.93
N VAL A 136 1.36 -4.19 -8.24
CA VAL A 136 1.68 -5.63 -8.09
C VAL A 136 1.74 -6.01 -6.62
N GLY A 137 2.34 -5.16 -5.76
CA GLY A 137 2.36 -5.39 -4.32
C GLY A 137 0.97 -5.40 -3.70
N LEU A 138 0.11 -4.49 -4.15
CA LEU A 138 -1.30 -4.47 -3.77
C LEU A 138 -2.04 -5.73 -4.22
N ALA A 139 -1.82 -6.18 -5.45
CA ALA A 139 -2.48 -7.37 -5.99
C ALA A 139 -2.14 -8.64 -5.20
N ARG A 140 -0.89 -8.79 -4.73
CA ARG A 140 -0.48 -9.96 -3.93
C ARG A 140 -1.29 -10.08 -2.64
N LEU A 141 -1.55 -8.98 -1.93
CA LEU A 141 -2.47 -9.02 -0.77
C LEU A 141 -3.89 -9.44 -1.16
N LEU A 142 -4.41 -8.88 -2.25
CA LEU A 142 -5.76 -9.18 -2.74
C LEU A 142 -5.90 -10.62 -3.24
N GLU A 143 -4.81 -11.24 -3.72
CA GLU A 143 -4.76 -12.64 -4.13
C GLU A 143 -4.40 -13.58 -2.98
N GLY A 144 -3.93 -13.06 -1.83
CA GLY A 144 -3.36 -13.86 -0.74
C GLY A 144 -2.12 -14.62 -1.21
N GLU A 145 -1.20 -13.92 -1.88
CA GLU A 145 0.01 -14.46 -2.52
C GLU A 145 1.26 -13.90 -1.84
N ASP A 146 2.24 -14.76 -1.60
CA ASP A 146 3.54 -14.36 -1.08
C ASP A 146 4.38 -13.62 -2.13
N ALA A 147 5.24 -12.74 -1.64
CA ALA A 147 6.34 -12.23 -2.46
C ALA A 147 7.33 -13.37 -2.77
N PRO A 148 7.92 -13.43 -3.97
CA PRO A 148 9.01 -14.36 -4.22
C PRO A 148 10.17 -14.08 -3.26
N GLU A 149 10.89 -15.14 -2.87
CA GLU A 149 11.97 -15.06 -1.87
C GLU A 149 13.19 -14.23 -2.35
N GLU A 150 13.34 -13.99 -3.66
CA GLU A 150 14.49 -13.32 -4.27
C GLU A 150 14.07 -12.06 -5.06
N TRP A 151 14.59 -10.87 -4.69
CA TRP A 151 14.34 -9.58 -5.36
C TRP A 151 15.62 -8.78 -5.53
#